data_AF-U1RC15-F1
#
_entry.id   AF-U1RC15-F1
#
_cell.length_a   1.000
_cell.length_b   1.000
_cell.length_c   1.000
_cell.angle_alpha   90.00
_cell.angle_beta   90.00
_cell.angle_gamma   90.00
#
_symmetry.space_group_name_H-M   'P 1'
#
loop_
_entity.id
_entity.type
_entity.pdbx_description
1 polymer ?
#
loop_
_entity_poly.entity_id
_entity_poly.type
_entity_poly.pdbx_seq_one_letter_code
_entity_poly.pdbx_strand_id
1 'polypeptide(L)'
;MTAHGAGLFNLAVLGGPVVMAAMAPGLERLWRRGGARRGALLGAAAVGLLLVAAGAWAMRSSLASVLSYPRPGGNLPETIWAVLTDHPLLATFTPWYLGNAMMTVLALLGAVSAWRTPGLRRWCTATGLSVVLILLAAGPHWPPRILAGPWYTQRARIMPLVTIGLLVLATLGIAEAQRRWGSGNEEPTGSQAAAPSPRRRFAVATLSRNVPVCLLIASLVLAPAWRWSLKTEILQAIHDPERIAYGTMLSDDELALIRRAPSTLPEGAVVLGNPSNGSAYLWSVAGVRVVYPSRPEPPGGDLLWLGRHLDEIGTNPRVCGILAQRGARYYYTDDTVADGATGGGREPLWGQALDRLPRQYLEAVDRTPDGAVTLWRITACD
;
A
#
# COMPACT_ATOMS: atom_id res chain seq x y z
N MET A 1 -15.33 -9.89 9.40
CA MET A 1 -14.09 -9.36 8.80
C MET A 1 -14.47 -8.27 7.82
N THR A 2 -14.33 -7.00 8.20
CA THR A 2 -14.54 -5.88 7.27
C THR A 2 -13.37 -5.84 6.30
N ALA A 3 -13.62 -6.07 5.01
CA ALA A 3 -12.59 -5.92 3.99
C ALA A 3 -11.95 -4.52 4.10
N HIS A 4 -10.63 -4.45 4.05
CA HIS A 4 -9.91 -3.17 4.02
C HIS A 4 -10.47 -2.30 2.89
N GLY A 5 -10.71 -1.01 3.13
CA GLY A 5 -11.41 -0.12 2.18
C GLY A 5 -10.83 -0.15 0.76
N ALA A 6 -9.52 -0.33 0.62
CA ALA A 6 -8.85 -0.48 -0.68
C ALA A 6 -9.39 -1.64 -1.53
N GLY A 7 -9.91 -2.70 -0.90
CA GLY A 7 -10.49 -3.84 -1.61
C GLY A 7 -11.73 -3.47 -2.43
N LEU A 8 -12.58 -2.57 -1.91
CA LEU A 8 -13.74 -2.08 -2.65
C LEU A 8 -13.31 -1.26 -3.88
N PHE A 9 -12.31 -0.40 -3.72
CA PHE A 9 -11.77 0.39 -4.84
C PHE A 9 -11.09 -0.48 -5.89
N ASN A 10 -10.37 -1.53 -5.46
CA ASN A 10 -9.77 -2.51 -6.37
C ASN A 10 -10.83 -3.22 -7.21
N LEU A 11 -11.92 -3.67 -6.58
CA LEU A 11 -13.06 -4.27 -7.27
C LEU A 11 -13.74 -3.28 -8.22
N ALA A 12 -13.86 -2.00 -7.84
CA ALA A 12 -14.43 -0.98 -8.71
C ALA A 12 -13.56 -0.75 -9.96
N VAL A 13 -12.23 -0.70 -9.83
CA VAL A 13 -11.32 -0.49 -10.96
C VAL A 13 -11.28 -1.70 -11.90
N LEU A 14 -11.13 -2.92 -11.35
CA LEU A 14 -11.02 -4.13 -12.17
C LEU A 14 -12.38 -4.64 -12.66
N GLY A 15 -13.37 -4.65 -11.77
CA GLY A 15 -14.71 -5.18 -12.02
C GLY A 15 -15.65 -4.16 -12.67
N GLY A 16 -15.42 -2.85 -12.48
CA GLY A 16 -16.27 -1.78 -13.03
C GLY A 16 -16.50 -1.90 -14.55
N PRO A 17 -15.45 -2.00 -15.37
CA PRO A 17 -15.61 -2.19 -16.82
C PRO A 17 -16.39 -3.46 -17.19
N VAL A 18 -16.25 -4.53 -16.40
CA VAL A 18 -16.97 -5.80 -16.62
C VAL A 18 -18.45 -5.66 -16.30
N VAL A 19 -18.77 -5.08 -15.14
CA VAL A 19 -20.15 -4.84 -14.70
C VAL A 19 -20.86 -3.87 -15.64
N MET A 20 -20.20 -2.77 -16.02
CA MET A 20 -20.76 -1.80 -16.96
C MET A 20 -21.05 -2.44 -18.33
N ALA A 21 -20.14 -3.25 -18.86
CA ALA A 21 -20.36 -3.96 -20.12
C ALA A 21 -21.50 -4.98 -20.04
N ALA A 22 -21.64 -5.69 -18.91
CA ALA A 22 -22.71 -6.65 -18.69
C ALA A 22 -24.09 -5.97 -18.54
N MET A 23 -24.13 -4.80 -17.90
CA MET A 23 -25.38 -4.06 -17.66
C MET A 23 -25.83 -3.25 -18.87
N ALA A 24 -24.92 -2.77 -19.72
CA ALA A 24 -25.22 -1.86 -20.83
C ALA A 24 -26.38 -2.32 -21.75
N PRO A 25 -26.45 -3.58 -22.23
CA PRO A 25 -27.56 -4.01 -23.09
C PRO A 25 -28.91 -4.05 -22.37
N GLY A 26 -28.92 -4.30 -21.06
CA GLY A 26 -30.13 -4.25 -20.24
C GLY A 26 -30.61 -2.82 -20.04
N LEU A 27 -29.68 -1.92 -19.71
CA LEU A 27 -29.93 -0.49 -19.54
C LEU A 27 -30.42 0.16 -20.83
N GLU A 28 -29.80 -0.14 -21.98
CA GLU A 28 -30.26 0.34 -23.28
C GLU A 28 -31.66 -0.13 -23.63
N ARG A 29 -31.98 -1.41 -23.36
CA ARG A 29 -33.34 -1.95 -23.58
C ARG A 29 -34.38 -1.26 -22.69
N LEU A 30 -34.06 -0.99 -21.43
CA LEU A 30 -34.93 -0.24 -20.52
C LEU A 30 -35.12 1.20 -20.96
N TRP A 31 -34.04 1.84 -21.42
CA TRP A 31 -34.05 3.22 -21.92
C TRP A 31 -34.90 3.37 -23.19
N ARG A 32 -34.70 2.49 -24.18
CA ARG A 32 -35.42 2.52 -25.46
C ARG A 32 -36.93 2.25 -25.33
N ARG A 33 -37.36 1.53 -24.30
CA ARG A 33 -38.78 1.25 -24.05
C ARG A 33 -39.58 2.47 -23.58
N GLY A 34 -38.92 3.54 -23.15
CA GLY A 34 -39.57 4.79 -22.76
C GLY A 34 -40.53 4.69 -21.56
N GLY A 35 -41.25 5.78 -21.29
CA GLY A 35 -42.31 5.85 -20.27
C GLY A 35 -41.87 5.46 -18.86
N ALA A 36 -42.72 4.69 -18.16
CA ALA A 36 -42.54 4.31 -16.77
C ALA A 36 -41.23 3.54 -16.49
N ARG A 37 -40.71 2.75 -17.45
CA ARG A 37 -39.46 2.00 -17.29
C ARG A 37 -38.23 2.90 -17.32
N ARG A 38 -38.24 3.94 -18.16
CA ARG A 38 -37.20 4.97 -18.16
C ARG A 38 -37.25 5.80 -16.88
N GLY A 39 -38.46 6.14 -16.42
CA GLY A 39 -38.66 6.79 -15.11
C GLY A 39 -38.13 5.97 -13.94
N ALA A 40 -38.44 4.67 -13.90
CA ALA A 40 -37.94 3.76 -12.87
C ALA A 40 -36.40 3.63 -12.89
N LEU A 41 -35.79 3.58 -14.09
CA LEU A 41 -34.34 3.55 -14.22
C LEU A 41 -33.68 4.82 -13.69
N LEU A 42 -34.20 5.99 -14.06
CA LEU A 42 -33.72 7.28 -13.57
C LEU A 42 -33.93 7.41 -12.06
N GLY A 43 -35.08 6.96 -11.54
CA GLY A 43 -35.36 6.91 -10.11
C GLY A 43 -34.38 6.02 -9.36
N ALA A 44 -34.11 4.81 -9.86
CA ALA A 44 -33.13 3.90 -9.28
C ALA A 44 -31.70 4.49 -9.32
N ALA A 45 -31.32 5.15 -10.42
CA ALA A 45 -30.03 5.82 -10.53
C ALA A 45 -29.92 7.01 -9.55
N ALA A 46 -30.99 7.80 -9.40
CA ALA A 46 -31.04 8.91 -8.45
C ALA A 46 -30.96 8.41 -7.00
N VAL A 47 -31.72 7.37 -6.64
CA VAL A 47 -31.62 6.72 -5.33
C VAL A 47 -30.23 6.16 -5.09
N GLY A 48 -29.64 5.49 -6.08
CA GLY A 48 -28.25 5.00 -5.99
C GLY A 48 -27.25 6.13 -5.76
N LEU A 49 -27.36 7.23 -6.49
CA LEU A 49 -26.51 8.41 -6.32
C LEU A 49 -26.69 9.04 -4.93
N LEU A 50 -27.93 9.14 -4.44
CA LEU A 50 -28.22 9.63 -3.09
C LEU A 50 -27.62 8.73 -2.01
N LEU A 51 -27.68 7.40 -2.18
CA LEU A 51 -27.04 6.46 -1.25
C LEU A 51 -25.52 6.60 -1.24
N VAL A 52 -24.90 6.77 -2.42
CA VAL A 52 -23.45 7.02 -2.52
C VAL A 52 -23.09 8.35 -1.88
N ALA A 53 -23.84 9.42 -2.13
CA ALA A 53 -23.61 10.73 -1.52
C ALA A 53 -23.79 10.71 0.00
N ALA A 54 -24.83 10.05 0.50
CA ALA A 54 -25.08 9.86 1.93
C ALA A 54 -23.95 9.05 2.59
N GLY A 55 -23.50 7.97 1.94
CA GLY A 55 -22.36 7.18 2.38
C GLY A 55 -21.06 8.00 2.41
N ALA A 56 -20.78 8.78 1.36
CA ALA A 56 -19.63 9.66 1.29
C ALA A 56 -19.67 10.76 2.37
N TRP A 57 -20.84 11.33 2.64
CA TRP A 57 -21.03 12.31 3.71
C TRP A 57 -20.83 11.69 5.10
N ALA A 58 -21.37 10.49 5.33
CA ALA A 58 -21.17 9.75 6.56
C ALA A 58 -19.68 9.42 6.78
N MET A 59 -18.96 9.08 5.72
CA MET A 59 -17.53 8.74 5.75
C MET A 59 -16.60 9.94 5.48
N ARG A 60 -17.10 11.18 5.50
CA ARG A 60 -16.36 12.36 5.02
C ARG A 60 -15.00 12.57 5.70
N SER A 61 -14.90 12.31 7.01
CA SER A 61 -13.64 12.46 7.76
C SER A 61 -12.61 11.42 7.34
N SER A 62 -13.03 10.15 7.20
CA SER A 62 -12.18 9.06 6.70
C SER A 62 -11.78 9.29 5.25
N LEU A 63 -12.71 9.69 4.38
CA LEU A 63 -12.43 10.01 2.99
C LEU A 63 -11.47 11.20 2.87
N ALA A 64 -11.69 12.27 3.63
CA ALA A 64 -10.77 13.40 3.68
C ALA A 64 -9.37 12.93 4.10
N SER A 65 -9.24 12.18 5.20
CA SER A 65 -7.96 11.66 5.68
C SER A 65 -7.20 10.82 4.65
N VAL A 66 -7.91 10.02 3.84
CA VAL A 66 -7.33 9.17 2.80
C VAL A 66 -6.96 9.99 1.56
N LEU A 67 -7.84 10.89 1.11
CA LEU A 67 -7.66 11.69 -0.10
C LEU A 67 -6.65 12.83 0.08
N SER A 68 -6.56 13.40 1.28
CA SER A 68 -5.61 14.47 1.62
C SER A 68 -4.31 13.95 2.23
N TYR A 69 -4.10 12.64 2.29
CA TYR A 69 -2.90 12.06 2.89
C TYR A 69 -1.65 12.58 2.18
N PRO A 70 -0.76 13.30 2.89
CA PRO A 70 0.41 13.89 2.26
C PRO A 70 1.40 12.78 1.91
N ARG A 71 1.71 12.67 0.62
CA ARG A 71 2.78 11.81 0.13
C ARG A 71 3.57 12.57 -0.93
N PRO A 72 4.91 12.51 -0.89
CA PRO A 72 5.74 13.10 -1.93
C PRO A 72 5.36 12.59 -3.32
N GLY A 73 5.62 13.43 -4.34
CA GLY A 73 5.61 13.00 -5.74
C GLY A 73 6.55 11.83 -5.94
N GLY A 74 6.25 10.97 -6.92
CA GLY A 74 7.14 9.91 -7.34
C GLY A 74 7.98 10.32 -8.55
N ASN A 75 8.76 9.37 -9.07
CA ASN A 75 9.44 9.51 -10.34
C ASN A 75 8.64 8.74 -11.42
N LEU A 76 8.17 9.47 -12.45
CA LEU A 76 7.39 8.88 -13.56
C LEU A 76 8.20 7.86 -14.36
N PRO A 77 9.40 8.18 -14.88
CA PRO A 77 10.28 7.21 -15.52
C PRO A 77 10.53 5.94 -14.70
N GLU A 78 10.85 6.08 -13.41
CA GLU A 78 11.03 4.95 -12.49
C GLU A 78 9.77 4.09 -12.41
N THR A 79 8.60 4.73 -12.31
CA THR A 79 7.31 4.01 -12.22
C THR A 79 6.99 3.26 -13.50
N ILE A 80 7.22 3.88 -14.66
CA ILE A 80 7.04 3.21 -15.96
C ILE A 80 7.95 1.99 -16.04
N TRP A 81 9.23 2.16 -15.69
CA TRP A 81 10.19 1.07 -15.71
C TRP A 81 9.82 -0.04 -14.73
N ALA A 82 9.39 0.31 -13.52
CA ALA A 82 8.90 -0.65 -12.54
C ALA A 82 7.66 -1.41 -13.00
N VAL A 83 6.72 -0.76 -13.69
CA VAL A 83 5.55 -1.43 -14.29
C VAL A 83 5.98 -2.42 -15.37
N LEU A 84 6.92 -2.04 -16.24
CA LEU A 84 7.39 -2.89 -17.34
C LEU A 84 8.23 -4.09 -16.86
N THR A 85 8.93 -3.94 -15.73
CA THR A 85 9.88 -4.94 -15.21
C THR A 85 9.39 -5.66 -13.95
N ASP A 86 8.23 -5.26 -13.42
CA ASP A 86 7.71 -5.68 -12.12
C ASP A 86 8.70 -5.43 -10.98
N HIS A 87 9.25 -4.21 -10.93
CA HIS A 87 10.16 -3.80 -9.86
C HIS A 87 9.34 -3.34 -8.63
N PRO A 88 9.75 -3.67 -7.40
CA PRO A 88 9.10 -3.19 -6.18
C PRO A 88 9.07 -1.66 -6.11
N LEU A 89 7.93 -1.13 -5.64
CA LEU A 89 7.66 0.32 -5.53
C LEU A 89 7.45 0.78 -4.08
N LEU A 90 7.74 -0.09 -3.11
CA LEU A 90 7.58 0.22 -1.68
C LEU A 90 8.69 1.16 -1.20
N ALA A 91 9.93 0.86 -1.57
CA ALA A 91 11.13 1.63 -1.29
C ALA A 91 12.05 1.56 -2.52
N THR A 92 13.20 2.21 -2.46
CA THR A 92 14.24 2.10 -3.48
C THR A 92 15.02 0.81 -3.26
N PHE A 93 15.09 -0.04 -4.30
CA PHE A 93 15.80 -1.32 -4.26
C PHE A 93 16.75 -1.43 -5.44
N THR A 94 17.91 -2.04 -5.22
CA THR A 94 18.93 -2.25 -6.26
C THR A 94 19.52 -3.65 -6.18
N PRO A 95 19.79 -4.32 -7.31
CA PRO A 95 19.80 -3.78 -8.67
C PRO A 95 18.44 -3.94 -9.39
N TRP A 96 18.31 -3.25 -10.52
CA TRP A 96 17.14 -3.34 -11.39
C TRP A 96 17.24 -4.57 -12.29
N TYR A 97 16.22 -5.43 -12.24
CA TYR A 97 16.15 -6.64 -13.04
C TYR A 97 15.10 -6.50 -14.14
N LEU A 98 15.43 -6.91 -15.37
CA LEU A 98 14.47 -7.08 -16.48
C LEU A 98 13.62 -8.36 -16.31
N GLY A 99 13.18 -8.66 -15.09
CA GLY A 99 12.65 -9.98 -14.73
C GLY A 99 11.37 -10.36 -15.48
N ASN A 100 10.49 -9.39 -15.76
CA ASN A 100 9.18 -9.64 -16.36
C ASN A 100 9.02 -9.10 -17.78
N ALA A 101 10.11 -8.83 -18.50
CA ALA A 101 10.04 -8.33 -19.88
C ALA A 101 9.20 -9.24 -20.80
N MET A 102 9.36 -10.56 -20.68
CA MET A 102 8.56 -11.54 -21.43
C MET A 102 7.07 -11.44 -21.11
N MET A 103 6.71 -11.33 -19.82
CA MET A 103 5.34 -11.16 -19.37
C MET A 103 4.71 -9.88 -19.94
N THR A 104 5.47 -8.79 -19.95
CA THR A 104 5.05 -7.52 -20.54
C THR A 104 4.82 -7.66 -22.04
N VAL A 105 5.73 -8.32 -22.78
CA VAL A 105 5.55 -8.57 -24.23
C VAL A 105 4.31 -9.41 -24.50
N LEU A 106 4.09 -10.49 -23.75
CA LEU A 106 2.88 -11.31 -23.86
C LEU A 106 1.62 -10.51 -23.52
N ALA A 107 1.66 -9.68 -22.48
CA ALA A 107 0.54 -8.82 -22.11
C ALA A 107 0.21 -7.81 -23.21
N LEU A 108 1.21 -7.21 -23.87
CA LEU A 108 0.99 -6.32 -25.01
C LEU A 108 0.37 -7.06 -26.20
N LEU A 109 0.86 -8.25 -26.54
CA LEU A 109 0.26 -9.08 -27.60
C LEU A 109 -1.19 -9.43 -27.28
N GLY A 110 -1.46 -9.80 -26.02
CA GLY A 110 -2.80 -10.09 -25.53
C GLY A 110 -3.70 -8.86 -25.51
N ALA A 111 -3.17 -7.68 -25.18
CA ALA A 111 -3.90 -6.42 -25.23
C ALA A 111 -4.34 -6.08 -26.64
N VAL A 112 -3.48 -6.28 -27.64
CA VAL A 112 -3.84 -6.09 -29.06
C VAL A 112 -4.95 -7.05 -29.49
N SER A 113 -4.85 -8.33 -29.11
CA SER A 113 -5.87 -9.35 -29.42
C SER A 113 -7.21 -9.07 -28.70
N ALA A 114 -7.14 -8.73 -27.41
CA ALA A 114 -8.29 -8.39 -26.58
C ALA A 114 -8.99 -7.10 -27.04
N TRP A 115 -8.24 -6.10 -27.50
CA TRP A 115 -8.83 -4.87 -28.03
C TRP A 115 -9.65 -5.09 -29.30
N ARG A 116 -9.23 -6.06 -30.12
CA ARG A 116 -9.96 -6.47 -31.33
C ARG A 116 -11.21 -7.30 -31.02
N THR A 117 -11.31 -7.87 -29.82
CA THR A 117 -12.41 -8.75 -29.40
C THR A 117 -13.34 -8.00 -28.44
N PRO A 118 -14.58 -7.62 -28.85
CA PRO A 118 -15.45 -6.74 -28.06
C PRO A 118 -15.63 -7.15 -26.59
N GLY A 119 -15.80 -8.44 -26.30
CA GLY A 119 -15.97 -8.95 -24.94
C GLY A 119 -14.71 -8.88 -24.06
N LEU A 120 -13.52 -8.77 -24.65
CA LEU A 120 -12.24 -8.75 -23.94
C LEU A 120 -11.68 -7.34 -23.75
N ARG A 121 -12.18 -6.34 -24.49
CA ARG A 121 -11.78 -4.92 -24.36
C ARG A 121 -11.79 -4.41 -22.91
N ARG A 122 -12.73 -4.89 -22.10
CA ARG A 122 -12.87 -4.56 -20.67
C ARG A 122 -11.61 -4.83 -19.86
N TRP A 123 -10.84 -5.86 -20.20
CA TRP A 123 -9.57 -6.17 -19.54
C TRP A 123 -8.49 -5.16 -19.91
N CYS A 124 -8.45 -4.72 -21.17
CA CYS A 124 -7.57 -3.62 -21.59
C CYS A 124 -7.96 -2.31 -20.90
N THR A 125 -9.26 -2.00 -20.79
CA THR A 125 -9.75 -0.80 -20.10
C THR A 125 -9.39 -0.82 -18.62
N ALA A 126 -9.66 -1.92 -17.92
CA ALA A 126 -9.32 -2.07 -16.50
C ALA A 126 -7.81 -1.97 -16.24
N THR A 127 -7.00 -2.64 -17.08
CA THR A 127 -5.53 -2.59 -16.96
C THR A 127 -5.01 -1.18 -17.29
N GLY A 128 -5.51 -0.56 -18.35
CA GLY A 128 -5.16 0.81 -18.72
C GLY A 128 -5.53 1.82 -17.64
N LEU A 129 -6.71 1.69 -17.03
CA LEU A 129 -7.12 2.52 -15.89
C LEU A 129 -6.17 2.34 -14.70
N SER A 130 -5.77 1.10 -14.41
CA SER A 130 -4.81 0.80 -13.34
C SER A 130 -3.44 1.42 -13.62
N VAL A 131 -2.97 1.37 -14.86
CA VAL A 131 -1.72 2.04 -15.30
C VAL A 131 -1.84 3.56 -15.19
N VAL A 132 -2.97 4.15 -15.61
CA VAL A 132 -3.20 5.59 -15.44
C VAL A 132 -3.19 5.97 -13.96
N LEU A 133 -3.86 5.20 -13.09
CA LEU A 133 -3.90 5.47 -11.65
C LEU A 133 -2.51 5.43 -11.01
N ILE A 134 -1.66 4.44 -11.35
CA ILE A 134 -0.31 4.38 -10.77
C ILE A 134 0.58 5.52 -11.29
N LEU A 135 0.40 5.95 -12.55
CA LEU A 135 1.11 7.11 -13.10
C LEU A 135 0.63 8.42 -12.47
N LEU A 136 -0.67 8.57 -12.19
CA LEU A 136 -1.19 9.72 -11.43
C LEU A 136 -0.63 9.76 -10.01
N ALA A 137 -0.48 8.61 -9.36
CA ALA A 137 0.16 8.47 -8.05
C ALA A 137 1.66 8.77 -8.09
N ALA A 138 2.32 8.54 -9.23
CA ALA A 138 3.72 8.88 -9.43
C ALA A 138 3.94 10.35 -9.83
N GLY A 139 2.96 10.99 -10.46
CA GLY A 139 3.05 12.37 -10.94
C GLY A 139 3.19 13.42 -9.83
N PRO A 140 3.39 14.70 -10.21
CA PRO A 140 3.56 15.81 -9.26
C PRO A 140 2.28 16.07 -8.43
N HIS A 141 2.34 17.03 -7.51
CA HIS A 141 1.18 17.50 -6.74
C HIS A 141 0.23 18.33 -7.63
N TRP A 142 -0.61 17.64 -8.39
CA TRP A 142 -1.63 18.19 -9.30
C TRP A 142 -3.03 17.63 -8.98
N PRO A 143 -4.13 18.32 -9.37
CA PRO A 143 -5.49 17.91 -8.99
C PRO A 143 -5.87 16.46 -9.35
N PRO A 144 -5.50 15.89 -10.53
CA PRO A 144 -5.87 14.52 -10.89
C PRO A 144 -5.32 13.42 -9.96
N ARG A 145 -4.27 13.71 -9.18
CA ARG A 145 -3.67 12.75 -8.24
C ARG A 145 -4.65 12.30 -7.15
N ILE A 146 -5.69 13.07 -6.87
CA ILE A 146 -6.75 12.70 -5.92
C ILE A 146 -7.44 11.37 -6.28
N LEU A 147 -7.46 10.99 -7.56
CA LEU A 147 -7.99 9.71 -8.02
C LEU A 147 -7.21 8.50 -7.48
N ALA A 148 -5.93 8.68 -7.16
CA ALA A 148 -5.09 7.68 -6.49
C ALA A 148 -5.20 7.76 -4.95
N GLY A 149 -5.94 8.74 -4.42
CA GLY A 149 -6.15 8.97 -3.00
C GLY A 149 -6.66 7.76 -2.23
N PRO A 150 -7.61 6.94 -2.74
CA PRO A 150 -8.05 5.72 -2.05
C PRO A 150 -6.94 4.71 -1.71
N TRP A 151 -5.80 4.79 -2.42
CA TRP A 151 -4.59 4.02 -2.17
C TRP A 151 -3.50 4.86 -1.47
N TYR A 152 -3.88 5.93 -0.78
CA TYR A 152 -2.98 6.89 -0.13
C TYR A 152 -1.95 7.51 -1.09
N THR A 153 -2.30 7.57 -2.39
CA THR A 153 -1.39 7.90 -3.50
C THR A 153 -0.09 7.06 -3.49
N GLN A 154 -0.14 5.86 -2.91
CA GLN A 154 1.00 4.97 -2.78
C GLN A 154 1.05 4.00 -3.97
N ARG A 155 2.07 4.16 -4.82
CA ARG A 155 2.30 3.34 -6.03
C ARG A 155 2.25 1.83 -5.74
N ALA A 156 2.90 1.39 -4.66
CA ALA A 156 2.93 -0.01 -4.25
C ALA A 156 1.54 -0.62 -3.94
N ARG A 157 0.54 0.20 -3.54
CA ARG A 157 -0.83 -0.26 -3.29
C ARG A 157 -1.68 -0.38 -4.56
N ILE A 158 -1.29 0.32 -5.63
CA ILE A 158 -1.96 0.30 -6.94
C ILE A 158 -1.35 -0.77 -7.85
N MET A 159 -0.04 -1.02 -7.74
CA MET A 159 0.69 -2.01 -8.55
C MET A 159 -0.01 -3.38 -8.66
N PRO A 160 -0.62 -3.96 -7.60
CA PRO A 160 -1.37 -5.21 -7.73
C PRO A 160 -2.49 -5.19 -8.78
N LEU A 161 -3.15 -4.04 -9.00
CA LEU A 161 -4.18 -3.89 -10.05
C LEU A 161 -3.58 -4.03 -11.44
N VAL A 162 -2.41 -3.42 -11.64
CA VAL A 162 -1.62 -3.51 -12.88
C VAL A 162 -1.16 -4.95 -13.08
N THR A 163 -0.59 -5.58 -12.05
CA THR A 163 -0.11 -6.98 -12.11
C THR A 163 -1.23 -7.95 -12.49
N ILE A 164 -2.41 -7.83 -11.86
CA ILE A 164 -3.57 -8.68 -12.20
C ILE A 164 -3.99 -8.49 -13.67
N GLY A 165 -4.11 -7.23 -14.11
CA GLY A 165 -4.46 -6.92 -15.50
C GLY A 165 -3.44 -7.47 -16.51
N LEU A 166 -2.15 -7.27 -16.24
CA LEU A 166 -1.05 -7.79 -17.06
C LEU A 166 -1.04 -9.32 -17.11
N LEU A 167 -1.30 -10.02 -16.00
CA LEU A 167 -1.40 -11.48 -15.98
C LEU A 167 -2.54 -11.98 -16.88
N VAL A 168 -3.73 -11.38 -16.77
CA VAL A 168 -4.88 -11.75 -17.62
C VAL A 168 -4.55 -11.50 -19.09
N LEU A 169 -4.01 -10.32 -19.42
CA LEU A 169 -3.63 -10.00 -20.80
C LEU A 169 -2.52 -10.92 -21.32
N ALA A 170 -1.53 -11.27 -20.49
CA ALA A 170 -0.46 -12.18 -20.88
C ALA A 170 -1.00 -13.57 -21.24
N THR A 171 -1.99 -14.09 -20.50
CA THR A 171 -2.63 -15.38 -20.85
C THR A 171 -3.35 -15.31 -22.21
N LEU A 172 -4.02 -14.20 -22.52
CA LEU A 172 -4.62 -13.96 -23.84
C LEU A 172 -3.54 -13.84 -24.94
N GLY A 173 -2.41 -13.22 -24.60
CA GLY A 173 -1.25 -13.10 -25.48
C GLY A 173 -0.62 -14.44 -25.82
N ILE A 174 -0.55 -15.36 -24.85
CA ILE A 174 -0.13 -16.74 -25.09
C ILE A 174 -1.08 -17.40 -26.09
N ALA A 175 -2.39 -17.33 -25.86
CA ALA A 175 -3.36 -17.92 -26.80
C ALA A 175 -3.25 -17.32 -28.22
N GLU A 176 -3.00 -16.02 -28.35
CA GLU A 176 -2.75 -15.35 -29.62
C GLU A 176 -1.44 -15.82 -30.28
N ALA A 177 -0.35 -15.89 -29.51
CA ALA A 177 0.95 -16.39 -29.96
C ALA A 177 0.84 -17.82 -30.48
N GLN A 178 0.13 -18.69 -29.77
CA GLN A 178 -0.12 -20.07 -30.18
C GLN A 178 -0.93 -20.15 -31.47
N ARG A 179 -1.90 -19.24 -31.69
CA ARG A 179 -2.63 -19.18 -32.96
C ARG A 179 -1.74 -18.74 -34.11
N ARG A 180 -0.96 -17.67 -33.93
CA ARG A 180 -0.12 -17.08 -35.00
C ARG A 180 1.09 -17.95 -35.36
N TRP A 181 1.71 -18.59 -34.38
CA TRP A 181 2.95 -19.35 -34.57
C TRP A 181 2.75 -20.87 -34.55
N GLY A 182 1.57 -21.34 -34.10
CA GLY A 182 1.18 -22.74 -34.18
C GLY A 182 0.52 -23.13 -35.50
N SER A 183 0.04 -22.17 -36.31
CA SER A 183 -0.47 -22.43 -37.66
C SER A 183 0.69 -22.45 -38.66
N GLY A 184 1.46 -23.54 -38.69
CA GLY A 184 2.43 -23.83 -39.75
C GLY A 184 1.78 -24.19 -41.10
N ASN A 185 0.61 -23.63 -41.41
CA ASN A 185 -0.15 -23.81 -42.65
C ASN A 185 -0.28 -22.48 -43.38
N GLU A 186 0.83 -21.92 -43.84
CA GLU A 186 0.81 -21.19 -45.11
C GLU A 186 1.45 -22.14 -46.13
N GLU A 187 0.64 -22.67 -47.05
CA GLU A 187 1.17 -23.25 -48.27
C GLU A 187 1.99 -22.17 -48.98
N PRO A 188 3.30 -22.36 -49.23
CA PRO A 188 3.99 -21.52 -50.17
C PRO A 188 3.39 -21.82 -51.53
N THR A 189 2.54 -20.93 -52.03
CA THR A 189 2.12 -20.91 -53.42
C THR A 189 3.39 -20.71 -54.27
N GLY A 190 4.00 -21.81 -54.72
CA GLY A 190 4.93 -21.79 -55.85
C GLY A 190 6.41 -22.15 -55.62
N SER A 191 6.79 -23.13 -54.80
CA SER A 191 8.16 -23.68 -54.90
C SER A 191 8.25 -25.19 -54.64
N GLN A 192 8.73 -25.93 -55.65
CA GLN A 192 8.94 -27.39 -55.67
C GLN A 192 10.23 -27.82 -54.90
N ALA A 193 10.43 -27.34 -53.68
CA ALA A 193 11.47 -27.88 -52.81
C ALA A 193 10.95 -29.11 -52.05
N ALA A 194 11.79 -30.14 -51.91
CA ALA A 194 11.48 -31.43 -51.30
C ALA A 194 10.60 -31.30 -50.03
N ALA A 195 9.35 -31.73 -50.16
CA ALA A 195 8.34 -31.68 -49.13
C ALA A 195 8.84 -32.37 -47.84
N PRO A 196 9.01 -31.65 -46.70
CA PRO A 196 9.38 -32.30 -45.45
C PRO A 196 8.30 -33.31 -45.04
N SER A 197 8.72 -34.44 -44.45
CA SER A 197 7.81 -35.52 -44.09
C SER A 197 6.67 -35.04 -43.16
N PRO A 198 5.45 -35.60 -43.28
CA PRO A 198 4.28 -35.14 -42.51
C PRO A 198 4.49 -35.23 -41.00
N ARG A 199 5.29 -36.20 -40.53
CA ARG A 199 5.72 -36.31 -39.12
C ARG A 199 6.60 -35.14 -38.67
N ARG A 200 7.51 -34.67 -39.53
CA ARG A 200 8.40 -33.53 -39.22
C ARG A 200 7.63 -32.22 -39.19
N ARG A 201 6.65 -32.02 -40.08
CA ARG A 201 5.73 -30.86 -40.06
C ARG A 201 4.87 -30.86 -38.79
N PHE A 202 4.29 -32.01 -38.45
CA PHE A 202 3.49 -32.16 -37.23
C PHE A 202 4.32 -31.89 -35.96
N ALA A 203 5.55 -32.40 -35.89
CA ALA A 203 6.45 -32.16 -34.78
C ALA A 203 6.83 -30.67 -34.66
N VAL A 204 7.16 -30.00 -35.78
CA VAL A 204 7.51 -28.58 -35.78
C VAL A 204 6.31 -27.70 -35.39
N ALA A 205 5.11 -27.98 -35.91
CA ALA A 205 3.90 -27.23 -35.56
C ALA A 205 3.48 -27.44 -34.10
N THR A 206 3.65 -28.66 -33.58
CA THR A 206 3.38 -28.95 -32.17
C THR A 206 4.40 -28.27 -31.26
N LEU A 207 5.67 -28.24 -31.66
CA LEU A 207 6.72 -27.55 -30.91
C LEU A 207 6.49 -26.04 -30.93
N SER A 208 6.29 -25.42 -32.09
CA SER A 208 6.07 -23.97 -32.23
C SER A 208 4.83 -23.48 -31.49
N ARG A 209 3.76 -24.28 -31.46
CA ARG A 209 2.55 -24.00 -30.69
C ARG A 209 2.77 -24.04 -29.18
N ASN A 210 3.77 -24.77 -28.68
CA ASN A 210 4.05 -24.85 -27.24
C ASN A 210 5.18 -23.92 -26.79
N VAL A 211 5.97 -23.34 -27.71
CA VAL A 211 7.05 -22.39 -27.40
C VAL A 211 6.61 -21.29 -26.43
N PRO A 212 5.48 -20.56 -26.62
CA PRO A 212 5.09 -19.49 -25.70
C PRO A 212 4.82 -19.97 -24.28
N VAL A 213 4.23 -21.17 -24.14
CA VAL A 213 3.96 -21.79 -22.83
C VAL A 213 5.27 -22.26 -22.19
N CYS A 214 6.16 -22.89 -22.95
CA CYS A 214 7.48 -23.31 -22.46
C CYS A 214 8.32 -22.12 -22.01
N LEU A 215 8.31 -21.01 -22.76
CA LEU A 215 9.00 -19.77 -22.40
C LEU A 215 8.40 -19.14 -21.15
N LEU A 216 7.07 -19.17 -20.99
CA LEU A 216 6.42 -18.72 -19.76
C LEU A 216 6.87 -19.58 -18.57
N ILE A 217 6.80 -20.91 -18.68
CA ILE A 217 7.19 -21.82 -17.60
C ILE A 217 8.68 -21.61 -17.24
N ALA A 218 9.56 -21.52 -18.25
CA ALA A 218 10.96 -21.21 -18.03
C ALA A 218 11.14 -19.86 -17.33
N SER A 219 10.40 -18.82 -17.73
CA SER A 219 10.41 -17.52 -17.06
C SER A 219 9.94 -17.62 -15.61
N LEU A 220 8.86 -18.35 -15.31
CA LEU A 220 8.35 -18.52 -13.95
C LEU A 220 9.31 -19.31 -13.04
N VAL A 221 10.09 -20.23 -13.60
CA VAL A 221 11.09 -21.02 -12.84
C VAL A 221 12.41 -20.26 -12.68
N LEU A 222 12.88 -19.58 -13.72
CA LEU A 222 14.17 -18.89 -13.72
C LEU A 222 14.11 -17.51 -13.08
N ALA A 223 12.99 -16.77 -13.20
CA ALA A 223 12.87 -15.42 -12.65
C ALA A 223 13.05 -15.35 -11.12
N PRO A 224 12.52 -16.28 -10.30
CA PRO A 224 12.77 -16.29 -8.85
C PRO A 224 14.26 -16.44 -8.51
N ALA A 225 14.98 -17.32 -9.21
CA ALA A 225 16.41 -17.51 -9.01
C ALA A 225 17.22 -16.28 -9.47
N TRP A 226 16.86 -15.73 -10.63
CA TRP A 226 17.49 -14.52 -11.18
C TRP A 226 17.30 -13.29 -10.28
N ARG A 227 16.16 -13.18 -9.61
CA ARG A 227 15.80 -12.07 -8.72
C ARG A 227 16.07 -12.37 -7.24
N TRP A 228 16.87 -13.39 -6.94
CA TRP A 228 17.07 -13.86 -5.57
C TRP A 228 17.60 -12.77 -4.63
N SER A 229 18.62 -12.03 -5.06
CA SER A 229 19.20 -10.89 -4.32
C SER A 229 18.17 -9.79 -4.03
N LEU A 230 17.36 -9.41 -5.02
CA LEU A 230 16.29 -8.44 -4.84
C LEU A 230 15.25 -8.94 -3.83
N LYS A 231 14.88 -10.22 -3.91
CA LYS A 231 13.95 -10.82 -2.94
C LYS A 231 14.53 -10.80 -1.54
N THR A 232 15.82 -11.12 -1.37
CA THR A 232 16.48 -11.07 -0.06
C THR A 232 16.55 -9.65 0.49
N GLU A 233 16.85 -8.66 -0.36
CA GLU A 233 16.89 -7.24 0.01
C GLU A 233 15.50 -6.76 0.46
N ILE A 234 14.43 -7.10 -0.28
CA ILE A 234 13.05 -6.79 0.11
C ILE A 234 12.70 -7.42 1.47
N LEU A 235 13.06 -8.70 1.67
CA LEU A 235 12.76 -9.39 2.93
C LEU A 235 13.52 -8.75 4.10
N GLN A 236 14.78 -8.40 3.92
CA GLN A 236 15.56 -7.66 4.93
C GLN A 236 14.93 -6.29 5.20
N ALA A 237 14.57 -5.54 4.17
CA ALA A 237 13.93 -4.23 4.30
C ALA A 237 12.56 -4.24 5.01
N ILE A 238 11.97 -5.43 5.22
CA ILE A 238 10.68 -5.61 5.90
C ILE A 238 10.85 -6.27 7.27
N HIS A 239 11.77 -7.23 7.40
CA HIS A 239 11.85 -8.13 8.55
C HIS A 239 13.14 -8.04 9.36
N ASP A 240 14.20 -7.45 8.81
CA ASP A 240 15.47 -7.28 9.51
C ASP A 240 15.47 -5.93 10.23
N PRO A 241 15.46 -5.89 11.59
CA PRO A 241 15.43 -4.65 12.37
C PRO A 241 16.58 -3.68 12.05
N GLU A 242 17.70 -4.15 11.54
CA GLU A 242 18.81 -3.25 11.18
C GLU A 242 18.65 -2.62 9.79
N ARG A 243 17.72 -3.16 8.98
CA ARG A 243 17.59 -2.81 7.56
C ARG A 243 16.19 -2.37 7.16
N ILE A 244 15.24 -2.27 8.09
CA ILE A 244 13.86 -1.87 7.79
C ILE A 244 13.86 -0.52 7.06
N ALA A 245 13.27 -0.48 5.86
CA ALA A 245 13.33 0.69 4.97
C ALA A 245 12.69 1.96 5.55
N TYR A 246 11.87 1.82 6.59
CA TYR A 246 11.19 2.92 7.27
C TYR A 246 11.66 3.10 8.72
N GLY A 247 12.80 2.51 9.06
CA GLY A 247 13.38 2.49 10.39
C GLY A 247 12.67 1.55 11.36
N THR A 248 13.39 1.13 12.38
CA THR A 248 12.91 0.16 13.37
C THR A 248 12.22 0.85 14.52
N MET A 249 11.08 0.29 14.94
CA MET A 249 10.24 0.89 15.97
C MET A 249 10.77 0.67 17.38
N LEU A 250 11.49 -0.42 17.63
CA LEU A 250 12.10 -0.75 18.92
C LEU A 250 13.42 -1.48 18.68
N SER A 251 14.48 -1.05 19.35
CA SER A 251 15.69 -1.89 19.52
C SER A 251 15.43 -3.05 20.49
N ASP A 252 16.33 -4.03 20.51
CA ASP A 252 16.28 -5.11 21.50
C ASP A 252 16.43 -4.59 22.94
N ASP A 253 17.25 -3.56 23.15
CA ASP A 253 17.46 -2.94 24.47
C ASP A 253 16.22 -2.16 24.95
N GLU A 254 15.56 -1.43 24.04
CA GLU A 254 14.27 -0.79 24.32
C GLU A 254 13.19 -1.82 24.63
N LEU A 255 13.12 -2.90 23.86
CA LEU A 255 12.16 -3.97 24.10
C LEU A 255 12.42 -4.64 25.45
N ALA A 256 13.68 -4.82 25.84
CA ALA A 256 14.06 -5.30 27.15
C ALA A 256 13.65 -4.32 28.26
N LEU A 257 13.78 -3.00 28.05
CA LEU A 257 13.33 -1.96 28.99
C LEU A 257 11.81 -2.01 29.17
N ILE A 258 11.09 -2.10 28.06
CA ILE A 258 9.64 -2.21 28.07
C ILE A 258 9.17 -3.47 28.81
N ARG A 259 9.78 -4.63 28.54
CA ARG A 259 9.42 -5.91 29.19
C ARG A 259 9.65 -5.90 30.70
N ARG A 260 10.68 -5.20 31.18
CA ARG A 260 10.97 -5.09 32.62
C ARG A 260 10.22 -3.95 33.31
N ALA A 261 9.63 -3.02 32.57
CA ALA A 261 8.90 -1.87 33.12
C ALA A 261 7.87 -2.21 34.22
N PRO A 262 7.10 -3.32 34.17
CA PRO A 262 6.19 -3.70 35.26
C PRO A 262 6.87 -3.98 36.62
N SER A 263 8.18 -4.25 36.62
CA SER A 263 8.97 -4.46 37.84
C SER A 263 9.63 -3.20 38.38
N THR A 264 9.78 -2.15 37.55
CA THR A 264 10.39 -0.87 37.94
C THR A 264 9.37 0.22 38.19
N LEU A 265 8.17 0.11 37.61
CA LEU A 265 7.05 1.01 37.82
C LEU A 265 6.09 0.45 38.88
N PRO A 266 5.44 1.30 39.70
CA PRO A 266 4.38 0.85 40.60
C PRO A 266 3.18 0.27 39.86
N GLU A 267 2.44 -0.58 40.55
CA GLU A 267 1.21 -1.16 40.02
C GLU A 267 0.22 -0.08 39.58
N GLY A 268 -0.36 -0.24 38.40
CA GLY A 268 -1.30 0.73 37.84
C GLY A 268 -0.66 2.02 37.33
N ALA A 269 0.68 2.12 37.24
CA ALA A 269 1.35 3.26 36.63
C ALA A 269 0.79 3.59 35.23
N VAL A 270 0.69 4.89 34.93
CA VAL A 270 0.33 5.41 33.60
C VAL A 270 1.49 6.22 33.07
N VAL A 271 2.00 5.83 31.91
CA VAL A 271 3.15 6.43 31.24
C VAL A 271 2.70 7.35 30.11
N LEU A 272 3.19 8.58 30.14
CA LEU A 272 3.07 9.55 29.07
C LEU A 272 4.24 9.36 28.10
N GLY A 273 4.01 9.52 26.81
CA GLY A 273 5.08 9.47 25.83
C GLY A 273 4.56 9.75 24.43
N ASN A 274 5.44 10.14 23.53
CA ASN A 274 5.07 10.31 22.13
C ASN A 274 4.84 8.93 21.50
N PRO A 275 3.65 8.61 20.94
CA PRO A 275 3.41 7.29 20.38
C PRO A 275 4.27 6.95 19.15
N SER A 276 5.07 7.91 18.64
CA SER A 276 6.06 7.70 17.58
C SER A 276 7.43 7.25 18.08
N ASN A 277 7.70 7.31 19.39
CA ASN A 277 9.01 7.05 19.98
C ASN A 277 9.13 5.67 20.67
N GLY A 278 8.21 4.76 20.40
CA GLY A 278 8.21 3.44 21.04
C GLY A 278 7.40 3.34 22.35
N SER A 279 7.09 4.47 23.01
CA SER A 279 6.32 4.48 24.28
C SER A 279 4.99 3.73 24.22
N ALA A 280 4.29 3.72 23.08
CA ALA A 280 3.02 3.00 22.91
C ALA A 280 3.14 1.47 23.13
N TYR A 281 4.35 0.90 22.97
CA TYR A 281 4.59 -0.53 23.17
C TYR A 281 4.66 -0.94 24.65
N LEU A 282 4.81 0.00 25.59
CA LEU A 282 4.62 -0.27 27.02
C LEU A 282 3.28 -0.95 27.30
N TRP A 283 2.22 -0.53 26.59
CA TRP A 283 0.91 -1.13 26.70
C TRP A 283 0.80 -2.47 25.99
N SER A 284 1.19 -2.54 24.71
CA SER A 284 0.97 -3.75 23.89
C SER A 284 1.90 -4.91 24.23
N VAL A 285 3.10 -4.64 24.75
CA VAL A 285 4.10 -5.66 25.09
C VAL A 285 4.08 -6.01 26.58
N ALA A 286 3.98 -5.00 27.46
CA ALA A 286 4.17 -5.16 28.90
C ALA A 286 2.91 -4.89 29.74
N GLY A 287 1.79 -4.50 29.12
CA GLY A 287 0.54 -4.22 29.82
C GLY A 287 0.54 -2.93 30.67
N VAL A 288 1.59 -2.11 30.58
CA VAL A 288 1.67 -0.83 31.28
C VAL A 288 0.77 0.20 30.59
N ARG A 289 -0.09 0.88 31.35
CA ARG A 289 -1.02 1.85 30.75
C ARG A 289 -0.26 3.04 30.18
N VAL A 290 -0.70 3.53 29.02
CA VAL A 290 -0.13 4.71 28.38
C VAL A 290 -1.18 5.76 28.07
N VAL A 291 -0.79 7.03 28.08
CA VAL A 291 -1.70 8.14 27.73
C VAL A 291 -2.04 8.11 26.23
N TYR A 292 -1.06 7.82 25.38
CA TYR A 292 -1.21 7.78 23.93
C TYR A 292 -0.86 6.36 23.40
N PRO A 293 -1.85 5.47 23.25
CA PRO A 293 -1.60 4.08 22.84
C PRO A 293 -1.38 3.91 21.32
N SER A 294 -1.54 4.97 20.53
CA SER A 294 -1.45 4.88 19.07
C SER A 294 -1.04 6.21 18.44
N ARG A 295 -0.40 6.14 17.27
CA ARG A 295 0.10 7.29 16.49
C ARG A 295 -0.96 8.26 15.91
N PRO A 296 -2.21 7.88 15.60
CA PRO A 296 -3.22 8.84 15.17
C PRO A 296 -3.52 9.88 16.25
N GLU A 297 -3.59 11.16 15.85
CA GLU A 297 -3.90 12.26 16.77
C GLU A 297 -5.26 12.03 17.45
N PRO A 298 -5.39 12.30 18.77
CA PRO A 298 -6.67 12.24 19.43
C PRO A 298 -7.68 13.17 18.73
N PRO A 299 -8.96 12.76 18.57
CA PRO A 299 -9.95 13.53 17.82
C PRO A 299 -10.32 14.89 18.46
N GLY A 300 -9.88 15.16 19.70
CA GLY A 300 -10.11 16.42 20.40
C GLY A 300 -9.90 16.32 21.91
N GLY A 301 -10.26 17.41 22.61
CA GLY A 301 -10.30 17.47 24.07
C GLY A 301 -8.93 17.58 24.73
N ASP A 302 -8.88 17.21 26.01
CA ASP A 302 -7.69 17.43 26.86
C ASP A 302 -6.46 16.65 26.39
N LEU A 303 -6.62 15.50 25.74
CA LEU A 303 -5.48 14.74 25.21
C LEU A 303 -4.87 15.41 23.98
N LEU A 304 -5.71 15.96 23.09
CA LEU A 304 -5.22 16.76 21.97
C LEU A 304 -4.49 18.01 22.48
N TRP A 305 -5.09 18.69 23.47
CA TRP A 305 -4.51 19.89 24.06
C TRP A 305 -3.18 19.58 24.77
N LEU A 306 -3.15 18.54 25.62
CA LEU A 306 -1.95 18.09 26.33
C LEU A 306 -0.81 17.75 25.37
N GLY A 307 -1.10 17.08 24.26
CA GLY A 307 -0.11 16.74 23.23
C GLY A 307 0.61 17.95 22.63
N ARG A 308 0.00 19.15 22.69
CA ARG A 308 0.54 20.39 22.12
C ARG A 308 1.17 21.34 23.14
N HIS A 309 1.00 21.06 24.45
CA HIS A 309 1.40 21.97 25.52
C HIS A 309 2.15 21.26 26.66
N LEU A 310 2.61 20.01 26.46
CA LEU A 310 3.31 19.27 27.52
C LEU A 310 4.61 19.96 27.97
N ASP A 311 5.28 20.64 27.05
CA ASP A 311 6.47 21.44 27.28
C ASP A 311 6.23 22.62 28.24
N GLU A 312 4.97 23.01 28.46
CA GLU A 312 4.56 24.07 29.38
C GLU A 312 4.34 23.59 30.84
N ILE A 313 4.73 22.35 31.18
CA ILE A 313 4.44 21.75 32.50
C ILE A 313 4.85 22.61 33.71
N GLY A 314 5.93 23.40 33.58
CA GLY A 314 6.42 24.27 34.64
C GLY A 314 5.75 25.65 34.72
N THR A 315 4.96 26.04 33.73
CA THR A 315 4.38 27.39 33.62
C THR A 315 2.86 27.38 33.51
N ASN A 316 2.27 26.27 33.07
CA ASN A 316 0.84 26.14 32.81
C ASN A 316 0.20 25.08 33.73
N PRO A 317 -0.55 25.49 34.77
CA PRO A 317 -1.13 24.56 35.74
C PRO A 317 -2.16 23.60 35.13
N ARG A 318 -2.69 23.91 33.94
CA ARG A 318 -3.61 23.02 33.22
C ARG A 318 -2.94 21.71 32.83
N VAL A 319 -1.63 21.69 32.56
CA VAL A 319 -0.88 20.47 32.24
C VAL A 319 -0.96 19.48 33.41
N CYS A 320 -0.59 19.91 34.62
CA CYS A 320 -0.68 19.08 35.82
C CYS A 320 -2.12 18.67 36.13
N GLY A 321 -3.10 19.55 35.90
CA GLY A 321 -4.52 19.20 36.04
C GLY A 321 -4.95 18.02 35.16
N ILE A 322 -4.54 18.01 33.89
CA ILE A 322 -4.85 16.91 32.96
C ILE A 322 -4.06 15.65 33.34
N LEU A 323 -2.77 15.77 33.68
CA LEU A 323 -1.95 14.62 34.09
C LEU A 323 -2.53 13.93 35.33
N ALA A 324 -2.98 14.70 36.33
CA ALA A 324 -3.64 14.18 37.52
C ALA A 324 -4.95 13.45 37.20
N GLN A 325 -5.81 14.02 36.35
CA GLN A 325 -7.06 13.37 35.91
C GLN A 325 -6.80 12.04 35.18
N ARG A 326 -5.66 11.91 34.49
CA ARG A 326 -5.28 10.70 33.77
C ARG A 326 -4.43 9.74 34.61
N GLY A 327 -4.02 10.13 35.81
CA GLY A 327 -3.07 9.38 36.66
C GLY A 327 -1.67 9.25 36.03
N ALA A 328 -1.32 10.12 35.09
CA ALA A 328 -0.07 10.08 34.34
C ALA A 328 1.07 10.71 35.15
N ARG A 329 1.83 9.86 35.86
CA ARG A 329 2.97 10.27 36.71
C ARG A 329 4.33 9.90 36.14
N TYR A 330 4.35 9.13 35.05
CA TYR A 330 5.58 8.65 34.43
C TYR A 330 5.67 9.12 33.00
N TYR A 331 6.88 9.25 32.49
CA TYR A 331 7.17 9.76 31.15
C TYR A 331 8.24 8.91 30.48
N TYR A 332 8.08 8.64 29.19
CA TYR A 332 9.01 7.86 28.38
C TYR A 332 9.63 8.77 27.31
N THR A 333 10.96 8.84 27.30
CA THR A 333 11.73 9.54 26.27
C THR A 333 12.61 8.60 25.51
N ASP A 334 12.91 9.04 24.29
CA ASP A 334 13.84 8.39 23.39
C ASP A 334 14.57 9.47 22.61
N ASP A 335 15.88 9.54 22.81
CA ASP A 335 16.76 10.57 22.27
C ASP A 335 17.42 10.14 20.94
N THR A 336 17.00 9.01 20.36
CA THR A 336 17.48 8.55 19.05
C THR A 336 17.06 9.48 17.92
N VAL A 337 17.93 9.59 16.90
CA VAL A 337 17.68 10.47 15.74
C VAL A 337 16.72 9.79 14.78
N ALA A 338 15.60 10.47 14.49
CA ALA A 338 14.53 9.91 13.68
C ALA A 338 14.88 9.63 12.21
N ASP A 339 15.83 10.38 11.62
CA ASP A 339 16.29 10.16 10.24
C ASP A 339 17.47 9.17 10.25
N GLY A 340 17.19 7.91 9.92
CA GLY A 340 18.17 6.80 9.94
C GLY A 340 17.98 5.73 11.03
N ALA A 341 16.80 5.65 11.69
CA ALA A 341 16.64 4.88 12.92
C ALA A 341 16.68 3.34 12.79
N THR A 342 17.45 2.68 13.66
CA THR A 342 17.43 1.21 13.89
C THR A 342 16.96 0.81 15.31
N GLY A 343 16.29 1.72 16.02
CA GLY A 343 15.43 1.41 17.18
C GLY A 343 15.02 2.69 17.91
N GLY A 344 13.71 2.85 18.15
CA GLY A 344 13.17 4.05 18.81
C GLY A 344 13.23 5.33 17.97
N GLY A 345 12.39 6.34 18.22
CA GLY A 345 12.47 7.66 17.57
C GLY A 345 12.01 7.75 16.09
N ARG A 346 10.76 8.16 15.84
CA ARG A 346 10.29 8.67 14.54
C ARG A 346 9.81 10.10 14.65
N GLU A 347 9.78 10.81 13.52
CA GLU A 347 9.29 12.19 13.49
C GLU A 347 7.91 12.29 14.18
N PRO A 348 7.78 13.19 15.19
CA PRO A 348 6.54 13.40 15.90
C PRO A 348 5.43 13.85 14.96
N LEU A 349 4.33 13.09 14.90
CA LEU A 349 3.23 13.42 13.99
C LEU A 349 2.42 14.64 14.42
N TRP A 350 2.50 15.04 15.69
CA TRP A 350 1.65 16.09 16.29
C TRP A 350 2.45 17.32 16.74
N GLY A 351 3.70 17.45 16.28
CA GLY A 351 4.65 18.46 16.75
C GLY A 351 5.55 17.95 17.89
N GLN A 352 6.50 18.78 18.32
CA GLN A 352 7.60 18.37 19.22
C GLN A 352 7.34 18.61 20.71
N ALA A 353 6.18 19.18 21.08
CA ALA A 353 5.87 19.49 22.48
C ALA A 353 5.93 18.25 23.38
N LEU A 354 5.47 17.09 22.88
CA LEU A 354 5.53 15.83 23.61
C LEU A 354 6.94 15.33 23.92
N ASP A 355 7.96 15.73 23.15
CA ASP A 355 9.34 15.27 23.33
C ASP A 355 10.21 16.32 24.06
N ARG A 356 9.67 17.50 24.35
CA ARG A 356 10.40 18.65 24.88
C ARG A 356 10.10 18.96 26.34
N LEU A 357 9.58 17.99 27.10
CA LEU A 357 9.38 18.16 28.55
C LEU A 357 10.75 18.44 29.22
N PRO A 358 10.92 19.57 29.93
CA PRO A 358 12.21 19.95 30.51
C PRO A 358 12.71 18.93 31.55
N ARG A 359 13.97 18.48 31.40
CA ARG A 359 14.57 17.43 32.27
C ARG A 359 14.66 17.79 33.75
N GLN A 360 14.63 19.08 34.11
CA GLN A 360 14.60 19.53 35.51
C GLN A 360 13.33 19.10 36.27
N TYR A 361 12.28 18.69 35.55
CA TYR A 361 11.00 18.22 36.09
C TYR A 361 10.88 16.70 36.08
N LEU A 362 12.00 15.99 35.87
CA LEU A 362 12.03 14.55 35.70
C LEU A 362 13.06 13.91 36.63
N GLU A 363 12.70 12.76 37.20
CA GLU A 363 13.61 11.90 37.95
C GLU A 363 13.70 10.53 37.24
N ALA A 364 14.91 10.07 36.94
CA ALA A 364 15.09 8.83 36.19
C ALA A 364 14.71 7.60 37.04
N VAL A 365 13.92 6.69 36.46
CA VAL A 365 13.48 5.44 37.09
C VAL A 365 14.25 4.25 36.53
N ASP A 366 14.32 4.13 35.20
CA ASP A 366 15.05 3.08 34.50
C ASP A 366 15.47 3.58 33.10
N ARG A 367 16.48 2.97 32.50
CA ARG A 367 17.04 3.36 31.20
C ARG A 367 17.63 2.18 30.44
N THR A 368 17.77 2.33 29.14
CA THR A 368 18.58 1.40 28.32
C THR A 368 20.07 1.50 28.67
N PRO A 369 20.89 0.47 28.39
CA PRO A 369 22.32 0.48 28.69
C PRO A 369 23.09 1.64 28.04
N ASP A 370 22.70 2.02 26.82
CA ASP A 370 23.24 3.15 26.08
C ASP A 370 22.70 4.52 26.56
N GLY A 371 21.67 4.52 27.41
CA GLY A 371 21.01 5.71 27.91
C GLY A 371 20.14 6.45 26.91
N ALA A 372 19.94 5.92 25.70
CA ALA A 372 19.15 6.56 24.65
C ALA A 372 17.65 6.64 25.02
N VAL A 373 17.15 5.65 25.76
CA VAL A 373 15.76 5.59 26.20
C VAL A 373 15.69 5.57 27.71
N THR A 374 14.79 6.39 28.27
CA THR A 374 14.63 6.52 29.71
C THR A 374 13.16 6.58 30.12
N LEU A 375 12.83 5.85 31.19
CA LEU A 375 11.61 5.98 31.95
C LEU A 375 11.84 6.96 33.10
N TRP A 376 11.00 7.97 33.18
CA TRP A 376 11.06 9.05 34.16
C TRP A 376 9.84 9.06 35.05
N ARG A 377 10.00 9.53 36.28
CA ARG A 377 8.93 10.05 37.14
C ARG A 377 8.83 11.56 36.91
N ILE A 378 7.61 12.05 36.75
CA ILE A 378 7.31 13.48 36.60
C ILE A 378 7.23 14.11 38.00
N THR A 379 8.07 15.11 38.29
CA THR A 379 8.15 15.76 39.62
C THR A 379 7.50 17.15 39.67
N ALA A 380 7.25 17.79 38.52
CA ALA A 380 6.65 19.14 38.46
C ALA A 380 5.21 19.24 39.00
N CYS A 381 4.52 18.11 39.14
CA CYS A 381 3.10 18.05 39.51
C CYS A 381 2.86 17.38 40.87
N ASP A 382 3.93 17.17 41.65
CA ASP A 382 3.86 16.57 42.99
C ASP A 382 3.41 17.56 44.06
#